data_AF-A0A1R1S1T1-F1
#
_entry.id   AF-A0A1R1S1T1-F1
#
_cell.length_a   1.000
_cell.length_b   1.000
_cell.length_c   1.000
_cell.angle_alpha   90.00
_cell.angle_beta   90.00
_cell.angle_gamma   90.00
#
_symmetry.space_group_name_H-M   'P 1'
#
loop_
_entity.id
_entity.type
_entity.pdbx_description
1 polymer ?
#
loop_
_entity_poly.entity_id
_entity_poly.type
_entity_poly.pdbx_seq_one_letter_code
_entity_poly.pdbx_strand_id
1 'polypeptide(L)' 'MSMKSPMEFFRTLPKKTCPECGEQVEEQAESYFMECERCLAKKGE' A
#
# COMPACT_ATOMS: atom_id res chain seq x y z
N MET A 1 30.09 -6.66 4.42
CA MET A 1 28.81 -5.92 4.43
C MET A 1 27.71 -6.96 4.33
N SER A 2 26.92 -7.16 5.39
CA SER A 2 25.89 -8.21 5.40
C SER A 2 24.76 -7.81 4.44
N MET A 3 24.65 -8.51 3.30
CA MET A 3 23.53 -8.34 2.37
C MET A 3 22.26 -8.82 3.10
N LYS A 4 21.39 -7.89 3.48
CA LYS A 4 20.05 -8.25 3.97
C LYS A 4 19.38 -9.09 2.88
N SER A 5 18.85 -10.25 3.26
CA SER A 5 18.08 -11.09 2.34
C SER A 5 16.96 -10.26 1.72
N PRO A 6 16.66 -10.41 0.41
CA PRO A 6 15.57 -9.70 -0.24
C PRO A 6 14.25 -9.77 0.56
N MET A 7 13.96 -10.91 1.20
CA MET A 7 12.79 -11.05 2.08
C MET A 7 12.76 -10.07 3.25
N GLU A 8 13.91 -9.82 3.88
CA GLU A 8 14.01 -8.87 4.99
C GLU A 8 13.82 -7.43 4.50
N PHE A 9 14.23 -7.13 3.26
CA PHE A 9 13.94 -5.83 2.65
C PHE A 9 12.43 -5.63 2.44
N PHE A 10 11.73 -6.61 1.85
CA PHE A 10 10.29 -6.53 1.62
C PHE A 10 9.49 -6.40 2.92
N ARG A 11 9.91 -7.08 4.00
CA ARG A 11 9.29 -6.94 5.33
C ARG A 11 9.47 -5.57 5.97
N THR A 12 10.49 -4.82 5.56
CA THR A 12 10.75 -3.45 6.05
C THR A 12 10.15 -2.36 5.16
N LEU A 13 9.47 -2.72 4.06
CA LEU A 13 8.84 -1.72 3.22
C LEU A 13 7.73 -1.01 4.00
N PRO A 14 7.65 0.32 3.88
CA PRO A 14 6.56 1.06 4.49
C PRO A 14 5.25 0.59 3.88
N LYS A 15 4.24 0.43 4.74
CA LYS A 15 2.89 0.10 4.27
C LYS A 15 2.40 1.17 3.30
N LYS A 16 1.66 0.73 2.29
CA LYS A 16 1.02 1.65 1.34
C LYS A 16 0.11 2.64 2.07
N THR A 17 0.17 3.89 1.64
CA THR A 17 -0.60 5.00 2.22
C THR A 17 -1.47 5.64 1.13
N CYS A 18 -2.74 5.89 1.43
CA CYS A 18 -3.70 6.46 0.50
C CYS A 18 -3.32 7.91 0.19
N PRO A 19 -3.14 8.29 -1.08
CA PRO A 19 -2.78 9.67 -1.43
C PRO A 19 -3.88 10.69 -1.13
N GLU A 20 -5.14 10.24 -1.04
CA GLU A 20 -6.29 11.15 -0.84
C GLU A 20 -6.54 11.48 0.63
N CYS A 21 -6.35 10.51 1.54
CA CYS A 21 -6.70 10.68 2.95
C CYS A 21 -5.58 10.34 3.93
N GLY A 22 -4.44 9.83 3.46
CA GLY A 22 -3.29 9.50 4.31
C GLY A 22 -3.45 8.23 5.17
N GLU A 23 -4.56 7.50 5.04
CA GLU A 23 -4.78 6.23 5.74
C GLU A 23 -3.91 5.12 5.17
N GLN A 24 -3.52 4.15 6.01
CA GLN A 24 -2.87 2.94 5.52
C GLN A 24 -3.83 2.16 4.63
N VAL A 25 -3.37 1.86 3.41
CA VAL A 25 -4.11 1.02 2.46
C VAL A 25 -3.71 -0.42 2.76
N GLU A 26 -4.71 -1.28 2.95
CA GLU A 26 -4.47 -2.70 2.98
C GLU A 26 -4.05 -3.15 1.57
N GLU A 27 -2.80 -3.58 1.44
CA GLU A 27 -2.27 -4.03 0.15
C GLU A 27 -2.93 -5.35 -0.25
N GLN A 28 -3.84 -5.28 -1.21
CA GLN A 28 -4.36 -6.43 -1.91
C GLN A 28 -3.41 -6.76 -3.07
N ALA A 29 -3.02 -8.03 -3.20
CA ALA A 29 -2.04 -8.49 -4.20
C ALA A 29 -2.45 -8.18 -5.65
N GLU A 30 -3.74 -7.93 -5.89
CA GLU A 30 -4.34 -7.69 -7.20
C GLU A 30 -4.88 -6.26 -7.37
N SER A 31 -4.59 -5.33 -6.44
CA SER A 31 -5.10 -3.96 -6.53
C SER A 31 -4.25 -3.09 -7.47
N TYR A 32 -4.87 -2.65 -8.57
CA TYR A 32 -4.33 -1.64 -9.49
C TYR A 32 -4.50 -0.20 -8.97
N PHE A 33 -5.24 0.00 -7.87
CA PHE A 33 -5.60 1.32 -7.36
C PHE A 33 -4.69 1.75 -6.22
N MET A 34 -4.41 3.05 -6.14
CA MET A 34 -3.53 3.63 -5.11
C MET A 34 -4.30 4.09 -3.87
N GLU A 35 -5.58 4.43 -4.06
CA GLU A 35 -6.49 4.90 -3.03
C GLU A 35 -7.07 3.77 -2.18
N CYS A 36 -7.47 4.09 -0.95
CA CYS A 36 -8.20 3.15 -0.09
C CYS A 36 -9.64 2.94 -0.60
N GLU A 37 -10.25 1.83 -0.20
CA GLU A 37 -11.63 1.46 -0.58
C GLU A 37 -12.64 2.57 -0.29
N ARG A 38 -12.48 3.28 0.84
CA ARG A 38 -13.33 4.43 1.19
C ARG A 38 -13.24 5.57 0.17
N CYS A 39 -12.03 5.90 -0.29
CA CYS A 39 -11.84 6.99 -1.24
C CYS A 39 -12.24 6.57 -2.67
N LEU A 40 -12.04 5.31 -3.03
CA LEU A 40 -12.54 4.76 -4.30
C LEU A 40 -14.07 4.75 -4.34
N ALA A 41 -14.73 4.32 -3.25
CA ALA A 41 -16.19 4.32 -3.16
C ALA A 41 -16.80 5.71 -3.33
N LYS A 42 -16.11 6.77 -2.89
CA LYS A 42 -16.57 8.16 -3.10
C LYS A 42 -16.47 8.65 -4.55
N LYS A 43 -15.62 8.03 -5.37
CA LYS A 43 -15.40 8.41 -6.78
C LYS A 43 -16.34 7.67 -7.75
N GLY A 44 -17.05 6.65 -7.26
CA GLY A 44 -17.91 5.78 -8.07
C GLY A 44 -19.38 6.23 -8.19
N GLU A 45 -19.72 7.42 -7.71
CA GLU A 45 -21.04 8.08 -7.90
C GLU A 45 -20.93 9.14 -8.99
#